data_AF-X1UPD2-F1
#
_entry.id   AF-X1UPD2-F1
#
_cell.length_a   1.000
_cell.length_b   1.000
_cell.length_c   1.000
_cell.angle_alpha   90.00
_cell.angle_beta   90.00
_cell.angle_gamma   90.00
#
_symmetry.space_group_name_H-M   'P 1'
#
loop_
_entity.id
_entity.type
_entity.pdbx_description
1 polymer ?
#
loop_
_entity_poly.entity_id
_entity_poly.type
_entity_poly.pdbx_seq_one_letter_code
_entity_poly.pdbx_strand_id
1 'polypeptide(L)'
;MIDFELSPEEEATVKQAHKNAEELFRPIARYYDEHEHESPQELIDTLWEKRGEKGALSLGLVGALRVEELCWGDAGLTLCAPGPGLGGAAVFAAGTQEQMERFLKRFGEGKPKWAAMAMTETGCGSDTSAITTTAVRDGDEWVLNGEKIFVTHGKRALE
;
A
#
# COMPACT_ATOMS: atom_id res chain seq x y z
N MET A 1 -7.26 -12.43 -32.95
CA MET A 1 -7.77 -11.05 -32.90
C MET A 1 -7.44 -10.55 -31.52
N ILE A 2 -6.72 -9.42 -31.41
CA ILE A 2 -6.42 -8.82 -30.11
C ILE A 2 -7.63 -7.99 -29.72
N ASP A 3 -8.08 -8.14 -28.48
CA ASP A 3 -9.21 -7.43 -27.89
C ASP A 3 -8.69 -6.65 -26.68
N PHE A 4 -9.12 -5.41 -26.55
CA PHE A 4 -8.73 -4.47 -25.49
C PHE A 4 -9.93 -3.99 -24.69
N GLU A 5 -11.14 -4.47 -24.98
CA GLU A 5 -12.33 -4.16 -24.20
C GLU A 5 -12.21 -4.76 -22.80
N LEU A 6 -12.70 -4.02 -21.81
CA LEU A 6 -12.77 -4.51 -20.44
C LEU A 6 -13.81 -5.62 -20.34
N SER A 7 -13.50 -6.65 -19.56
CA SER A 7 -14.51 -7.62 -19.15
C SER A 7 -15.57 -6.95 -18.26
N PRO A 8 -16.78 -7.53 -18.14
CA PRO A 8 -17.82 -7.01 -17.26
C PRO A 8 -17.39 -6.84 -15.79
N GLU A 9 -16.47 -7.69 -15.31
CA GLU A 9 -15.90 -7.60 -13.96
C GLU A 9 -14.97 -6.38 -13.81
N GLU A 10 -14.12 -6.15 -14.80
CA GLU A 10 -13.21 -5.00 -14.85
C GLU A 10 -14.00 -3.69 -14.96
N GLU A 11 -15.03 -3.64 -15.82
CA GLU A 11 -15.93 -2.48 -15.91
C GLU A 11 -16.63 -2.18 -14.57
N ALA A 12 -17.13 -3.21 -13.89
CA ALA A 12 -17.78 -3.05 -12.59
C ALA A 12 -16.79 -2.51 -11.56
N THR A 13 -15.54 -2.97 -11.59
CA THR A 13 -14.46 -2.46 -10.74
C THR A 13 -14.18 -0.98 -11.02
N VAL A 14 -14.04 -0.59 -12.29
CA VAL A 14 -13.82 0.80 -12.69
C VAL A 14 -14.96 1.69 -12.21
N LYS A 15 -16.22 1.33 -12.51
CA LYS A 15 -17.40 2.11 -12.11
C LYS A 15 -17.47 2.29 -10.58
N GLN A 16 -17.18 1.24 -9.82
CA GLN A 16 -17.22 1.29 -8.37
C GLN A 16 -16.05 2.10 -7.77
N ALA A 17 -14.86 1.96 -8.33
CA ALA A 17 -13.69 2.73 -7.89
C ALA A 17 -13.85 4.22 -8.21
N HIS A 18 -14.34 4.57 -9.40
CA HIS A 18 -14.63 5.94 -9.80
C HIS A 18 -15.62 6.60 -8.86
N LYS A 19 -16.72 5.90 -8.55
CA LYS A 19 -17.71 6.38 -7.58
C LYS A 19 -17.10 6.67 -6.21
N ASN A 20 -16.24 5.77 -5.71
CA ASN A 20 -15.55 6.00 -4.44
C ASN A 20 -14.59 7.20 -4.53
N ALA A 21 -13.89 7.38 -5.64
CA ALA A 21 -13.00 8.51 -5.87
C ALA A 21 -13.76 9.85 -5.88
N GLU A 22 -14.90 9.89 -6.56
CA GLU A 22 -15.79 11.06 -6.61
C GLU A 22 -16.40 11.40 -5.25
N GLU A 23 -16.89 10.39 -4.52
CA GLU A 23 -17.62 10.61 -3.26
C GLU A 23 -16.70 10.78 -2.04
N LEU A 24 -15.55 10.08 -2.00
CA LEU A 24 -14.71 9.99 -0.80
C LEU A 24 -13.38 10.75 -0.92
N PHE A 25 -12.83 10.92 -2.12
CA PHE A 25 -11.49 11.49 -2.31
C PHE A 25 -11.59 12.94 -2.78
N ARG A 26 -12.30 13.18 -3.90
CA ARG A 26 -12.42 14.52 -4.51
C ARG A 26 -12.85 15.63 -3.54
N PRO A 27 -13.84 15.43 -2.65
CA PRO A 27 -14.32 16.53 -1.80
C PRO A 27 -13.28 17.00 -0.78
N ILE A 28 -12.33 16.13 -0.42
CA ILE A 28 -11.33 16.40 0.63
C ILE A 28 -9.91 16.59 0.08
N ALA A 29 -9.67 16.31 -1.20
CA ALA A 29 -8.35 16.33 -1.83
C ALA A 29 -7.61 17.66 -1.61
N ARG A 30 -8.23 18.79 -1.97
CA ARG A 30 -7.61 20.12 -1.82
C ARG A 30 -7.29 20.45 -0.37
N TYR A 31 -8.16 20.06 0.57
CA TYR A 31 -7.92 20.30 1.98
C TYR A 31 -6.64 19.59 2.44
N TYR A 32 -6.51 18.29 2.19
CA TYR A 32 -5.33 17.52 2.63
C TYR A 32 -4.06 17.83 1.85
N ASP A 33 -4.17 18.31 0.61
CA ASP A 33 -3.05 18.89 -0.16
C ASP A 33 -2.50 20.15 0.52
N GLU A 34 -3.37 21.04 1.00
CA GLU A 34 -2.95 22.25 1.74
C GLU A 34 -2.56 21.96 3.21
N HIS A 35 -3.00 20.83 3.75
CA HIS A 35 -2.78 20.39 5.13
C HIS A 35 -2.04 19.05 5.17
N GLU A 36 -0.88 18.97 4.50
CA GLU A 36 -0.09 17.75 4.26
C GLU A 36 0.25 16.92 5.52
N HIS A 37 0.19 17.53 6.71
CA HIS A 37 0.52 16.88 7.98
C HIS A 37 -0.72 16.36 8.75
N GLU A 38 -1.91 16.56 8.22
CA GLU A 38 -3.14 16.05 8.79
C GLU A 38 -3.48 14.66 8.24
N SER A 39 -3.99 13.78 9.11
CA SER A 39 -4.36 12.43 8.72
C SER A 39 -5.84 12.39 8.30
N PRO A 40 -6.17 11.87 7.10
CA PRO A 40 -7.56 11.71 6.66
C PRO A 40 -8.21 10.51 7.35
N GLN A 41 -8.42 10.61 8.65
CA GLN A 41 -8.82 9.48 9.50
C GLN A 41 -10.17 8.88 9.08
N GLU A 42 -11.16 9.72 8.77
CA GLU A 42 -12.47 9.26 8.30
C GLU A 42 -12.38 8.48 6.98
N LEU A 43 -11.53 8.92 6.04
CA LEU A 43 -11.26 8.19 4.80
C LEU A 43 -10.59 6.85 5.10
N ILE A 44 -9.56 6.84 5.95
CA ILE A 44 -8.82 5.63 6.34
C ILE A 44 -9.77 4.59 6.95
N ASP A 45 -10.61 5.00 7.89
CA ASP A 45 -11.56 4.10 8.56
C ASP A 45 -12.60 3.57 7.57
N THR A 46 -13.14 4.45 6.72
CA THR A 46 -14.09 4.06 5.65
C THR A 46 -13.48 3.05 4.68
N LEU A 47 -12.24 3.27 4.23
CA LEU A 47 -11.55 2.36 3.32
C LEU A 47 -11.25 1.02 4.01
N TRP A 48 -10.88 1.06 5.28
CA TRP A 48 -10.66 -0.15 6.07
C TRP A 48 -11.94 -0.96 6.18
N GLU A 49 -13.06 -0.35 6.61
CA GLU A 49 -14.35 -1.05 6.72
C GLU A 49 -14.79 -1.67 5.38
N LYS A 50 -14.57 -0.96 4.26
CA LYS A 50 -14.93 -1.43 2.91
C LYS A 50 -13.97 -2.47 2.30
N ARG A 51 -12.85 -2.81 2.96
CA ARG A 51 -11.81 -3.70 2.40
C ARG A 51 -12.26 -5.15 2.14
N GLY A 52 -13.37 -5.58 2.75
CA GLY A 52 -13.87 -6.95 2.72
C GLY A 52 -13.05 -7.92 3.61
N GLU A 53 -13.52 -9.17 3.76
CA GLU A 53 -12.87 -10.18 4.63
C GLU A 53 -11.49 -10.63 4.09
N LYS A 54 -11.27 -10.50 2.79
CA LYS A 54 -9.99 -10.73 2.15
C LYS A 54 -9.29 -9.39 1.99
N GLY A 55 -8.64 -8.89 3.04
CA GLY A 55 -7.69 -7.76 3.00
C GLY A 55 -6.45 -8.05 2.15
N ALA A 56 -6.65 -8.72 1.01
CA ALA A 56 -5.64 -9.26 0.13
C ALA A 56 -5.10 -8.16 -0.77
N LEU A 57 -3.81 -8.25 -1.04
CA LEU A 57 -3.12 -7.48 -2.06
C LEU A 57 -3.84 -7.69 -3.40
N SER A 58 -4.49 -6.64 -3.92
CA SER A 58 -5.10 -6.70 -5.25
C SER A 58 -4.00 -6.56 -6.30
N LEU A 59 -3.59 -7.70 -6.85
CA LEU A 59 -2.59 -7.79 -7.92
C LEU A 59 -3.27 -7.92 -9.30
N GLY A 60 -2.55 -7.54 -10.35
CA GLY A 60 -3.02 -7.67 -11.74
C GLY A 60 -3.89 -6.52 -12.22
N LEU A 61 -4.53 -6.71 -13.38
CA LEU A 61 -5.23 -5.65 -14.13
C LEU A 61 -6.37 -5.01 -13.32
N VAL A 62 -7.19 -5.80 -12.64
CA VAL A 62 -8.27 -5.30 -11.77
C VAL A 62 -7.73 -4.38 -10.67
N GLY A 63 -6.57 -4.71 -10.09
CA GLY A 63 -5.90 -3.87 -9.10
C GLY A 63 -5.38 -2.57 -9.70
N ALA A 64 -4.78 -2.62 -10.89
CA ALA A 64 -4.30 -1.45 -11.62
C ALA A 64 -5.44 -0.48 -11.97
N LEU A 65 -6.54 -0.99 -12.55
CA LEU A 65 -7.73 -0.21 -12.88
C LEU A 65 -8.33 0.46 -11.64
N ARG A 66 -8.40 -0.26 -10.52
CA ARG A 66 -8.88 0.32 -9.25
C ARG A 66 -7.98 1.46 -8.78
N VAL A 67 -6.66 1.28 -8.80
CA VAL A 67 -5.71 2.31 -8.36
C VAL A 67 -5.77 3.52 -9.28
N GLU A 68 -5.88 3.32 -10.60
CA GLU A 68 -6.05 4.40 -11.57
C GLU A 68 -7.26 5.28 -11.23
N GLU A 69 -8.42 4.67 -11.01
CA GLU A 69 -9.65 5.39 -10.66
C GLU A 69 -9.58 6.09 -9.29
N LEU A 70 -8.95 5.49 -8.28
CA LEU A 70 -8.75 6.16 -6.99
C LEU A 70 -7.79 7.35 -7.11
N CYS A 71 -6.72 7.21 -7.91
CA CYS A 71 -5.79 8.29 -8.21
C CYS A 71 -6.43 9.41 -9.04
N TRP A 72 -7.46 9.12 -9.85
CA TRP A 72 -8.27 10.19 -10.45
C TRP A 72 -8.91 11.06 -9.36
N GLY A 73 -9.33 10.47 -8.23
CA GLY A 73 -9.79 11.20 -7.07
C GLY A 73 -8.68 12.05 -6.46
N ASP A 74 -7.65 11.38 -5.94
CA ASP A 74 -6.41 11.99 -5.48
C ASP A 74 -5.31 10.93 -5.24
N ALA A 75 -4.10 11.18 -5.75
CA ALA A 75 -2.99 10.24 -5.64
C ALA A 75 -2.39 10.17 -4.22
N GLY A 76 -2.32 11.30 -3.50
CA GLY A 76 -1.79 11.36 -2.13
C GLY A 76 -2.69 10.68 -1.12
N LEU A 77 -4.00 10.91 -1.23
CA LEU A 77 -5.03 10.21 -0.44
C LEU A 77 -5.09 8.72 -0.78
N THR A 78 -4.88 8.35 -2.05
CA THR A 78 -4.76 6.92 -2.42
C THR A 78 -3.58 6.26 -1.73
N LEU A 79 -2.45 6.97 -1.63
CA LEU A 79 -1.30 6.51 -0.85
C LEU A 79 -1.58 6.45 0.65
N CYS A 80 -2.60 7.13 1.19
CA CYS A 80 -2.93 7.02 2.62
C CYS A 80 -3.65 5.70 2.97
N ALA A 81 -4.13 4.94 1.98
CA ALA A 81 -4.98 3.77 2.19
C ALA A 81 -4.28 2.68 3.02
N PRO A 82 -4.95 2.11 4.04
CA PRO A 82 -4.42 1.01 4.83
C PRO A 82 -4.34 -0.28 4.01
N GLY A 83 -3.37 -1.14 4.35
CA GLY A 83 -3.21 -2.45 3.74
C GLY A 83 -1.77 -2.92 3.59
N PRO A 84 -1.61 -4.10 2.97
CA PRO A 84 -0.31 -4.75 2.82
C PRO A 84 0.64 -4.00 1.87
N GLY A 85 0.15 -3.31 0.85
CA GLY A 85 0.98 -2.51 -0.08
C GLY A 85 2.25 -3.23 -0.60
N LEU A 86 3.31 -2.46 -0.83
CA LEU A 86 4.59 -3.00 -1.31
C LEU A 86 5.28 -3.92 -0.29
N GLY A 87 5.15 -3.66 1.01
CA GLY A 87 5.74 -4.52 2.04
C GLY A 87 5.13 -5.93 2.02
N GLY A 88 3.80 -6.02 1.86
CA GLY A 88 3.11 -7.29 1.70
C GLY A 88 3.35 -7.95 0.35
N ALA A 89 3.57 -7.17 -0.72
CA ALA A 89 4.01 -7.71 -2.01
C ALA A 89 5.36 -8.43 -1.91
N ALA A 90 6.31 -7.88 -1.15
CA ALA A 90 7.60 -8.52 -0.90
C ALA A 90 7.43 -9.85 -0.12
N VAL A 91 6.57 -9.88 0.90
CA VAL A 91 6.25 -11.12 1.63
C VAL A 91 5.55 -12.14 0.74
N PHE A 92 4.63 -11.71 -0.13
CA PHE A 92 3.95 -12.61 -1.07
C PHE A 92 4.93 -13.21 -2.10
N ALA A 93 5.91 -12.42 -2.56
CA ALA A 93 6.87 -12.85 -3.58
C ALA A 93 7.97 -13.79 -3.05
N ALA A 94 8.41 -13.59 -1.80
CA ALA A 94 9.60 -14.26 -1.27
C ALA A 94 9.38 -15.02 0.06
N GLY A 95 8.22 -14.87 0.68
CA GLY A 95 7.92 -15.44 1.99
C GLY A 95 7.53 -16.91 1.94
N THR A 96 7.80 -17.64 3.02
CA THR A 96 7.24 -18.98 3.25
C THR A 96 5.75 -18.90 3.60
N GLN A 97 5.02 -20.01 3.50
CA GLN A 97 3.62 -20.07 3.91
C GLN A 97 3.40 -19.61 5.37
N GLU A 98 4.34 -19.96 6.26
CA GLU A 98 4.32 -19.53 7.66
C GLU A 98 4.52 -18.02 7.78
N GLN A 99 5.46 -17.44 7.03
CA GLN A 99 5.68 -15.99 7.00
C GLN A 99 4.49 -15.25 6.41
N MET A 100 3.85 -15.79 5.36
CA MET A 100 2.65 -15.21 4.77
C MET A 100 1.50 -15.17 5.78
N GLU A 101 1.21 -16.27 6.48
CA GLU A 101 0.18 -16.30 7.53
C GLU A 101 0.53 -15.32 8.66
N ARG A 102 1.79 -15.33 9.14
CA ARG A 102 2.24 -14.48 10.24
C ARG A 102 2.15 -12.98 9.90
N PHE A 103 2.59 -12.57 8.71
CA PHE A 103 2.72 -11.16 8.37
C PHE A 103 1.51 -10.56 7.66
N LEU A 104 0.76 -11.35 6.89
CA LEU A 104 -0.33 -10.83 6.06
C LEU A 104 -1.71 -10.93 6.73
N LYS A 105 -1.93 -11.91 7.62
CA LYS A 105 -3.22 -12.08 8.31
C LYS A 105 -3.70 -10.83 9.04
N ARG A 106 -2.76 -10.07 9.63
CA ARG A 106 -3.07 -8.84 10.41
C ARG A 106 -3.79 -7.75 9.60
N PHE A 107 -3.73 -7.80 8.26
CA PHE A 107 -4.43 -6.87 7.38
C PHE A 107 -5.93 -7.21 7.21
N GLY A 108 -6.37 -8.37 7.70
CA GLY A 108 -7.78 -8.78 7.74
C GLY A 108 -8.52 -8.37 9.02
N GLU A 109 -7.83 -8.01 10.11
CA GLU A 109 -8.42 -7.93 11.45
C GLU A 109 -8.10 -6.61 12.18
N GLY A 110 -8.91 -6.25 13.18
CA GLY A 110 -8.66 -5.12 14.08
C GLY A 110 -8.71 -3.74 13.40
N LYS A 111 -7.92 -2.79 13.94
CA LYS A 111 -7.77 -1.42 13.42
C LYS A 111 -6.98 -1.38 12.10
N PRO A 112 -7.10 -0.29 11.31
CA PRO A 112 -6.28 -0.04 10.12
C PRO A 112 -4.79 -0.26 10.37
N LYS A 113 -4.11 -0.90 9.41
CA LYS A 113 -2.67 -1.18 9.46
C LYS A 113 -2.04 -0.96 8.11
N TRP A 114 -0.75 -0.63 8.12
CA TRP A 114 0.04 -0.41 6.91
C TRP A 114 1.27 -1.32 6.92
N ALA A 115 1.68 -1.78 5.74
CA ALA A 115 3.06 -2.16 5.52
C ALA A 115 3.82 -1.03 4.85
N ALA A 116 5.14 -1.06 4.99
CA ALA A 116 6.07 -0.16 4.36
C ALA A 116 7.14 -0.95 3.61
N MET A 117 7.78 -0.31 2.63
CA MET A 117 8.94 -0.85 1.92
C MET A 117 10.11 0.12 2.11
N ALA A 118 11.11 -0.30 2.89
CA ALA A 118 12.25 0.53 3.25
C ALA A 118 13.48 0.15 2.42
N MET A 119 13.58 0.72 1.21
CA MET A 119 14.68 0.43 0.26
C MET A 119 15.66 1.58 0.13
N THR A 120 15.16 2.78 -0.21
CA THR A 120 15.96 3.97 -0.52
C THR A 120 16.82 4.41 0.66
N GLU A 121 18.08 4.74 0.38
CA GLU A 121 19.04 5.36 1.32
C GLU A 121 19.43 6.74 0.79
N THR A 122 20.02 7.57 1.65
CA THR A 122 20.55 8.89 1.25
C THR A 122 21.53 8.81 0.08
N GLY A 123 22.32 7.73 0.00
CA GLY A 123 23.28 7.48 -1.06
C GLY A 123 22.76 6.67 -2.26
N CYS A 124 21.57 6.06 -2.18
CA CYS A 124 21.05 5.21 -3.26
C CYS A 124 19.52 5.17 -3.34
N GLY A 125 18.99 5.62 -4.48
CA GLY A 125 17.58 5.46 -4.88
C GLY A 125 17.43 4.53 -6.06
N SER A 126 17.80 4.99 -7.26
CA SER A 126 17.73 4.20 -8.49
C SER A 126 18.72 3.03 -8.51
N ASP A 127 19.91 3.21 -7.92
CA ASP A 127 20.92 2.14 -7.79
C ASP A 127 20.76 1.38 -6.48
N THR A 128 19.71 0.57 -6.38
CA THR A 128 19.44 -0.23 -5.16
C THR A 128 20.53 -1.25 -4.86
N SER A 129 21.42 -1.55 -5.81
CA SER A 129 22.56 -2.45 -5.58
C SER A 129 23.64 -1.83 -4.69
N ALA A 130 23.66 -0.49 -4.58
CA ALA A 130 24.56 0.27 -3.73
C ALA A 130 24.06 0.46 -2.29
N ILE A 131 23.01 -0.26 -1.87
CA ILE A 131 22.52 -0.26 -0.48
C ILE A 131 23.66 -0.59 0.48
N THR A 132 23.82 0.25 1.50
CA THR A 132 24.85 0.15 2.52
C THR A 132 24.32 -0.37 3.86
N THR A 133 23.00 -0.36 4.07
CA THR A 133 22.39 -1.01 5.23
C THR A 133 22.86 -2.46 5.32
N THR A 134 23.41 -2.83 6.47
CA THR A 134 23.95 -4.16 6.70
C THR A 134 22.95 -5.03 7.45
N ALA A 135 22.99 -6.34 7.17
CA ALA A 135 22.32 -7.37 7.95
C ALA A 135 23.36 -8.42 8.33
N VAL A 136 23.78 -8.42 9.59
CA VAL A 136 24.77 -9.37 10.12
C VAL A 136 24.06 -10.38 10.99
N ARG A 137 24.25 -11.67 10.70
CA ARG A 137 23.66 -12.75 11.48
C ARG A 137 24.39 -12.90 12.82
N ASP A 138 23.64 -12.87 13.92
CA ASP A 138 24.13 -13.12 15.27
C ASP A 138 23.24 -14.18 15.92
N GLY A 139 23.72 -15.43 15.96
CA GLY A 139 22.94 -16.57 16.42
C GLY A 139 21.66 -16.82 15.57
N ASP A 140 20.51 -16.66 16.22
CA ASP A 140 19.16 -16.77 15.65
C ASP A 140 18.55 -15.43 15.24
N GLU A 141 19.28 -14.32 15.38
CA GLU A 141 18.83 -12.98 15.04
C GLU A 141 19.65 -12.34 13.90
N TRP A 142 19.11 -11.24 13.36
CA TRP A 142 19.81 -10.37 12.41
C TRP A 142 19.98 -8.98 13.00
N VAL A 143 21.23 -8.53 13.10
CA VAL A 143 21.57 -7.17 13.51
C VAL A 143 21.57 -6.29 12.27
N LEU A 144 20.56 -5.41 12.18
CA LEU A 144 20.40 -4.45 11.09
C LEU A 144 21.02 -3.10 11.48
N ASN A 145 21.89 -2.53 10.62
CA ASN A 145 22.45 -1.19 10.81
C ASN A 145 22.42 -0.41 9.49
N GLY A 146 21.77 0.75 9.50
CA GLY A 146 21.66 1.64 8.36
C GLY A 146 20.54 2.67 8.54
N GLU A 147 20.34 3.52 7.53
CA GLU A 147 19.28 4.53 7.50
C GLU A 147 18.51 4.40 6.18
N LYS A 148 17.18 4.49 6.26
CA LYS A 148 16.28 4.50 5.11
C LYS A 148 15.53 5.83 5.06
N ILE A 149 15.34 6.36 3.86
CA ILE A 149 14.64 7.62 3.61
C ILE A 149 13.49 7.41 2.62
N PHE A 150 12.55 8.37 2.59
CA PHE A 150 11.38 8.35 1.70
C PHE A 150 10.55 7.06 1.83
N VAL A 151 10.43 6.54 3.04
CA VAL A 151 9.67 5.31 3.32
C VAL A 151 8.19 5.66 3.50
N THR A 152 7.40 5.52 2.44
CA THR A 152 5.93 5.63 2.52
C THR A 152 5.40 4.68 3.61
N HIS A 153 4.57 5.23 4.51
CA HIS A 153 4.06 4.56 5.72
C HIS A 153 5.08 4.22 6.80
N GLY A 154 6.35 4.66 6.71
CA GLY A 154 7.40 4.23 7.63
C GLY A 154 6.99 4.30 9.12
N LYS A 155 6.44 5.43 9.56
CA LYS A 155 5.90 5.58 10.92
C LYS A 155 4.62 4.77 11.15
N ARG A 156 3.63 4.87 10.24
CA ARG A 156 2.33 4.20 10.36
C ARG A 156 2.42 2.67 10.42
N ALA A 157 3.45 2.07 9.82
CA ALA A 157 3.66 0.63 9.84
C ALA A 157 4.13 0.10 11.22
N LEU A 158 4.58 1.00 12.10
CA LEU A 158 4.97 0.68 13.49
C LEU A 158 3.80 0.76 14.48
N GLU A 159 2.75 1.50 14.11
CA GLU A 159 1.55 1.76 14.92
C GLU A 159 0.47 0.68 14.70
#